data_AF-A0A3D3BYL6-F1
#
_entry.id   AF-A0A3D3BYL6-F1
#
_cell.length_a   1.000
_cell.length_b   1.000
_cell.length_c   1.000
_cell.angle_alpha   90.00
_cell.angle_beta   90.00
_cell.angle_gamma   90.00
#
_symmetry.space_group_name_H-M   'P 1'
#
loop_
_entity.id
_entity.type
_entity.pdbx_description
1 polymer ?
#
loop_
_entity_poly.entity_id
_entity_poly.type
_entity_poly.pdbx_seq_one_letter_code
_entity_poly.pdbx_strand_id
1 'polypeptide(L)'
;MASLKLDALPLTYLKGVGPALAKKFKQLGISSVEDLLFHLPLRYEDRTKITPIHQARMGQLVQLEGEIGSSSIQFGRRRSLQCVLVDKT
;
A
#
# COMPACT_ATOMS: atom_id res chain seq x y z
N MET A 1 32.55 -4.41 16.14
CA MET A 1 31.09 -4.55 15.92
C MET A 1 30.87 -5.78 15.06
N ALA A 2 30.19 -6.80 15.58
CA ALA A 2 30.00 -8.06 14.85
C ALA A 2 29.18 -7.80 13.58
N SER A 3 29.71 -8.21 12.43
CA SER A 3 28.97 -8.19 11.17
C SER A 3 27.86 -9.22 11.27
N LEU A 4 26.61 -8.75 11.39
CA LEU A 4 25.43 -9.62 11.29
C LEU A 4 25.32 -10.10 9.85
N LYS A 5 25.26 -11.42 9.70
CA LYS A 5 25.01 -12.08 8.42
C LYS A 5 23.52 -11.98 8.08
N LEU A 6 23.20 -11.35 6.96
CA LEU A 6 21.81 -11.06 6.55
C LEU A 6 21.10 -12.28 5.95
N ASP A 7 21.87 -13.23 5.41
CA ASP A 7 21.39 -14.51 4.83
C ASP A 7 20.75 -15.42 5.88
N ALA A 8 21.26 -15.42 7.10
CA ALA A 8 20.77 -16.28 8.19
C ALA A 8 19.80 -15.56 9.14
N LEU A 9 19.57 -14.26 8.94
CA LEU A 9 18.75 -13.46 9.84
C LEU A 9 17.27 -13.67 9.50
N PRO A 10 16.46 -14.24 10.41
CA PRO A 10 15.04 -14.47 10.12
C PRO A 10 14.29 -13.14 10.04
N LEU A 11 13.29 -13.08 9.17
CA LEU A 11 12.47 -11.87 8.96
C LEU A 11 11.79 -11.37 10.24
N THR A 12 11.53 -12.23 11.22
CA THR A 12 10.92 -11.87 12.52
C THR A 12 11.81 -10.98 13.37
N TYR A 13 13.08 -10.82 13.02
CA TYR A 13 13.96 -9.82 13.61
C TYR A 13 13.51 -8.39 13.26
N LEU A 14 12.87 -8.19 12.10
CA LEU A 14 12.35 -6.90 11.67
C LEU A 14 11.08 -6.54 12.45
N LYS A 15 11.08 -5.33 13.03
CA LYS A 15 9.91 -4.78 13.72
C LYS A 15 8.72 -4.74 12.77
N GLY A 16 7.59 -5.32 13.19
CA GLY A 16 6.37 -5.42 12.39
C GLY A 16 6.20 -6.73 11.63
N VAL A 17 7.24 -7.58 11.55
CA VAL A 17 7.14 -8.92 10.96
C VAL A 17 6.84 -9.96 12.04
N GLY A 18 5.55 -10.17 12.31
CA GLY A 18 5.09 -11.26 13.18
C GLY A 18 5.06 -12.63 12.48
N PRO A 19 4.76 -13.71 13.21
CA PRO A 19 4.72 -15.08 12.66
C PRO A 19 3.77 -15.24 11.46
N ALA A 20 2.64 -14.53 11.47
CA ALA A 20 1.67 -14.56 10.38
C ALA A 20 2.24 -13.95 9.09
N LEU A 21 2.98 -12.84 9.21
CA LEU A 21 3.59 -12.16 8.07
C LEU A 21 4.81 -12.93 7.56
N ALA A 22 5.64 -13.48 8.46
CA ALA A 22 6.73 -14.38 8.11
C ALA A 22 6.24 -15.61 7.31
N LYS A 23 5.08 -16.18 7.66
CA LYS A 23 4.47 -17.27 6.89
C LYS A 23 4.10 -16.85 5.47
N LYS A 24 3.59 -15.63 5.28
CA LYS A 24 3.28 -15.08 3.94
C LYS A 24 4.55 -14.85 3.12
N PHE A 25 5.60 -14.28 3.73
CA PHE A 25 6.89 -14.12 3.07
C PHE A 25 7.50 -15.47 2.65
N LYS A 26 7.39 -16.49 3.51
CA LYS A 26 7.84 -17.84 3.18
C LYS A 26 7.10 -18.44 1.98
N GLN A 27 5.80 -18.15 1.80
CA GLN A 27 5.04 -18.55 0.61
C GLN A 27 5.50 -17.84 -0.66
N LEU A 28 6.10 -16.65 -0.54
CA LEU A 28 6.72 -15.91 -1.62
C LEU A 28 8.19 -16.32 -1.86
N GLY A 29 8.71 -17.31 -1.13
CA GLY A 29 10.11 -17.75 -1.21
C GLY A 29 11.10 -16.87 -0.44
N ILE A 30 10.62 -15.96 0.41
CA ILE A 30 11.44 -15.01 1.16
C ILE A 30 11.57 -15.53 2.60
N SER A 31 12.80 -15.85 3.01
CA SER A 31 13.08 -16.50 4.30
C SER A 31 14.02 -15.70 5.20
N SER A 32 14.91 -14.91 4.59
CA SER A 32 15.92 -14.10 5.27
C SER A 32 15.70 -12.60 5.04
N VAL A 33 16.38 -11.77 5.84
CA VAL A 33 16.41 -10.31 5.61
C VAL A 33 17.11 -9.98 4.29
N GLU A 34 18.11 -10.75 3.88
CA GLU A 34 18.75 -10.59 2.57
C GLU A 34 17.76 -10.81 1.41
N ASP A 35 16.97 -11.88 1.46
CA ASP A 35 15.95 -12.19 0.43
C ASP A 35 14.97 -11.02 0.26
N LEU A 36 14.61 -10.36 1.37
CA LEU A 36 13.69 -9.23 1.37
C LEU A 36 14.28 -7.99 0.70
N LEU A 37 15.59 -7.75 0.84
CA LEU A 37 16.27 -6.61 0.19
C LEU A 37 16.24 -6.73 -1.33
N PHE A 38 16.24 -7.97 -1.84
CA PHE A 38 16.14 -8.26 -3.27
C PHE A 38 14.70 -8.51 -3.75
N HIS A 39 13.70 -8.41 -2.86
CA HIS A 39 12.29 -8.41 -3.26
C HIS A 39 11.86 -7.01 -3.71
N LEU A 40 12.28 -6.66 -4.94
CA LEU A 40 12.06 -5.33 -5.49
C LEU A 40 10.56 -5.03 -5.70
N PRO A 41 10.13 -3.77 -5.52
CA PRO A 41 8.76 -3.37 -5.81
C PRO A 41 8.36 -3.67 -7.25
N LEU A 42 7.14 -4.19 -7.45
CA LEU A 42 6.58 -4.44 -8.78
C LEU A 42 6.50 -3.17 -9.63
N ARG A 43 6.14 -2.05 -9.00
CA ARG A 43 6.08 -0.73 -9.62
C ARG A 43 6.29 0.35 -8.58
N TYR A 44 6.86 1.47 -9.02
CA TYR A 44 6.87 2.70 -8.26
C TYR A 44 5.59 3.49 -8.56
N GLU A 45 4.84 3.87 -7.54
CA GLU A 45 3.72 4.80 -7.68
C GLU A 45 4.20 6.21 -7.33
N ASP A 46 4.26 7.09 -8.32
CA ASP A 46 4.60 8.49 -8.11
C ASP A 46 3.40 9.25 -7.52
N ARG A 47 3.51 9.63 -6.25
CA ARG A 47 2.49 10.34 -5.48
C ARG A 47 2.78 11.84 -5.31
N THR A 48 3.67 12.39 -6.14
CA THR A 48 4.09 13.80 -6.06
C THR A 48 3.10 14.75 -6.74
N LYS A 49 2.23 14.24 -7.63
CA LYS A 49 1.35 15.05 -8.47
C LYS A 49 -0.10 14.86 -8.08
N ILE A 50 -0.72 15.96 -7.67
CA ILE A 50 -2.16 16.02 -7.43
C ILE A 50 -2.83 16.46 -8.72
N THR A 51 -3.82 15.67 -9.16
CA THR A 51 -4.61 15.90 -10.37
C THR A 51 -5.92 16.57 -9.98
N PRO A 52 -6.28 17.72 -10.57
CA PRO A 52 -7.61 18.30 -10.39
C PRO A 52 -8.70 17.35 -10.89
N ILE A 53 -9.86 17.32 -10.22
CA ILE A 53 -10.95 16.38 -10.57
C ILE A 53 -11.37 16.51 -12.04
N HIS A 54 -11.42 17.74 -12.56
CA HIS A 54 -11.83 18.01 -13.95
C HIS A 54 -10.85 17.47 -15.02
N GLN A 55 -9.62 17.11 -14.62
CA GLN A 55 -8.60 16.56 -15.53
C GLN A 55 -8.51 15.03 -15.46
N ALA A 56 -9.19 14.40 -14.49
CA ALA A 56 -9.18 12.97 -14.33
C ALA A 56 -9.83 12.28 -15.55
N ARG A 57 -9.17 11.25 -16.09
CA ARG A 57 -9.69 10.46 -17.20
C ARG A 57 -10.05 9.05 -16.74
N MET A 58 -11.10 8.50 -17.34
CA MET A 58 -11.54 7.13 -17.06
C MET A 58 -10.39 6.14 -17.34
N GLY A 59 -10.21 5.19 -16.42
CA GLY A 59 -9.16 4.17 -16.50
C GLY A 59 -7.77 4.61 -16.04
N GLN A 60 -7.58 5.88 -15.65
CA GLN A 60 -6.32 6.34 -15.06
C GLN A 60 -6.33 6.28 -13.53
N LEU A 61 -5.21 5.86 -12.96
CA LEU A 61 -4.93 6.04 -11.54
C LEU A 61 -4.41 7.46 -11.33
N VAL A 62 -5.17 8.26 -10.59
CA VAL A 62 -4.85 9.65 -10.27
C VAL A 62 -4.89 9.87 -8.76
N GLN A 63 -4.11 10.84 -8.29
CA GLN A 63 -4.18 11.32 -6.91
C GLN A 63 -4.98 12.62 -6.88
N LEU A 64 -6.04 12.66 -6.08
CA LEU A 64 -6.92 13.81 -5.93
C LEU A 64 -6.77 14.41 -4.53
N GLU A 65 -6.98 15.71 -4.40
CA GLU A 65 -7.09 16.41 -3.12
C GLU A 65 -8.41 17.21 -3.12
N GLY A 66 -9.10 17.24 -1.99
CA GLY A 66 -10.36 17.92 -1.87
C GLY A 66 -11.02 17.72 -0.51
N GLU A 67 -12.19 18.30 -0.35
CA GLU A 67 -13.02 18.20 0.85
C GLU A 67 -14.14 17.20 0.62
N ILE A 68 -14.54 16.47 1.66
CA ILE A 68 -15.67 15.54 1.57
C ILE A 68 -16.96 16.35 1.70
N GLY A 69 -17.69 16.49 0.61
CA GLY A 69 -18.98 17.18 0.58
C GLY A 69 -20.09 16.36 1.23
N SER A 70 -20.07 15.04 1.08
CA SER A 70 -20.99 14.13 1.78
C SER A 70 -20.40 12.75 1.97
N SER A 71 -20.87 12.05 3.00
CA SER A 71 -20.51 10.67 3.31
C SER A 71 -21.74 9.96 3.85
N SER A 72 -22.14 8.88 3.19
CA SER A 72 -23.30 8.09 3.58
C SER A 72 -23.04 6.60 3.43
N ILE A 73 -23.72 5.82 4.25
CA ILE A 73 -23.69 4.37 4.16
C ILE A 73 -24.86 3.93 3.31
N GLN A 74 -24.56 3.32 2.17
CA GLN A 74 -25.57 2.74 1.31
C GLN A 74 -25.86 1.30 1.75
N PHE A 75 -27.11 1.06 2.12
CA PHE A 75 -27.62 -0.25 2.53
C PHE A 75 -28.27 -0.95 1.33
N GLY A 76 -27.43 -1.40 0.39
CA GLY A 76 -27.86 -2.29 -0.71
C GLY A 76 -27.64 -3.76 -0.38
N ARG A 77 -27.47 -4.62 -1.40
CA ARG A 77 -27.12 -6.05 -1.24
C ARG A 77 -25.86 -6.26 -0.38
N ARG A 78 -24.93 -5.31 -0.43
CA ARG A 78 -23.77 -5.20 0.45
C ARG A 78 -23.69 -3.76 0.94
N ARG A 79 -23.36 -3.58 2.22
CA ARG A 79 -23.13 -2.27 2.82
C ARG A 79 -21.89 -1.63 2.18
N SER A 80 -22.03 -0.41 1.68
CA SER A 80 -20.91 0.36 1.11
C SER A 80 -20.88 1.77 1.68
N LEU A 81 -19.68 2.30 1.90
CA LEU A 81 -19.47 3.71 2.19
C LEU A 81 -19.40 4.47 0.87
N GLN A 82 -20.29 5.44 0.67
CA GLN A 82 -20.26 6.34 -0.46
C GLN A 82 -19.85 7.72 0.03
N CYS A 83 -18.78 8.26 -0.56
CA CYS A 83 -18.32 9.61 -0.30
C CYS A 83 -18.36 10.43 -1.59
N VAL A 84 -18.73 11.69 -1.48
CA VAL A 84 -18.61 12.68 -2.57
C VAL A 84 -17.46 13.62 -2.21
N LEU A 85 -16.43 13.65 -3.05
CA LEU A 85 -15.30 14.55 -2.94
C LEU A 85 -15.56 15.80 -3.78
N VAL A 86 -15.26 16.97 -3.22
CA VAL A 86 -15.34 18.28 -3.88
C VAL A 86 -13.95 18.91 -3.85
N ASP A 87 -13.47 19.31 -5.02
CA ASP A 87 -12.21 20.05 -5.20
C ASP A 87 -12.53 21.56 -5.28
N LYS A 88 -11.54 22.41 -4.98
CA LYS A 88 -11.62 23.87 -5.02
C LYS A 88 -11.37 24.46 -6.42
N THR A 89 -11.06 23.63 -7.41
CA THR A 89 -10.84 24.01 -8.82
C THR A 89 -12.00 23.65 -9.73
#